data_AF-A0A1F6D478-F1
#
_entry.id   AF-A0A1F6D478-F1
#
_cell.length_a   1.000
_cell.length_b   1.000
_cell.length_c   1.000
_cell.angle_alpha   90.00
_cell.angle_beta   90.00
_cell.angle_gamma   90.00
#
_symmetry.space_group_name_H-M   'P 1'
#
loop_
_entity.id
_entity.type
_entity.pdbx_description
1 polymer ?
#
loop_
_entity_poly.entity_id
_entity_poly.type
_entity_poly.pdbx_seq_one_letter_code
_entity_poly.pdbx_strand_id
1 'polypeptide(L)'
;MNPSGANKRRHPRICVELPVQARVDQANTVILHLADISAQGMQLRMKTSEFESLRKAAGAKNQHNSFEIQLTARLAWVMPNEDGTFTTGWEFNLLEDEQRIG
;
A
#
# COMPACT_ATOMS: atom_id res chain seq x y z
N MET A 1 34.37 -14.76 10.14
CA MET A 1 32.93 -14.79 9.75
C MET A 1 32.27 -13.58 10.36
N ASN A 2 31.90 -12.57 9.56
CA ASN A 2 31.21 -11.38 10.06
C ASN A 2 29.73 -11.73 10.30
N PRO A 3 29.11 -11.37 11.44
CA PRO A 3 27.68 -11.48 11.60
C PRO A 3 27.04 -10.37 10.75
N SER A 4 26.78 -10.68 9.48
CA SER A 4 26.19 -9.78 8.51
C SER A 4 24.82 -9.30 9.00
N GLY A 5 24.76 -8.04 9.44
CA GLY A 5 23.59 -7.16 9.30
C GLY A 5 22.25 -7.67 9.86
N ALA A 6 22.27 -8.38 11.01
CA ALA A 6 21.06 -8.86 11.65
C ALA A 6 20.04 -7.72 11.87
N ASN A 7 18.98 -7.79 11.08
CA ASN A 7 17.70 -7.07 11.11
C ASN A 7 17.61 -5.83 12.03
N LYS A 8 18.08 -4.67 11.54
CA LYS A 8 17.94 -3.37 12.23
C LYS A 8 16.48 -2.86 12.31
N ARG A 9 15.52 -3.55 11.69
CA ARG A 9 14.14 -3.07 11.59
C ARG A 9 13.34 -3.48 12.83
N ARG A 10 12.64 -2.52 13.42
CA ARG A 10 11.76 -2.75 14.59
C ARG A 10 10.40 -3.33 14.23
N HIS A 11 9.94 -3.14 12.99
CA HIS A 11 8.64 -3.60 12.53
C HIS A 11 8.77 -4.49 11.30
N PRO A 12 8.00 -5.59 11.23
CA PRO A 12 7.91 -6.39 10.02
C PRO A 12 7.32 -5.54 8.89
N ARG A 13 7.76 -5.82 7.67
CA ARG A 13 7.24 -5.21 6.44
C ARG A 13 6.51 -6.28 5.64
N ILE A 14 5.35 -5.90 5.11
CA ILE A 14 4.57 -6.73 4.21
C ILE A 14 4.92 -6.29 2.79
N CYS A 15 5.44 -7.22 1.98
CA CYS A 15 5.62 -6.98 0.55
C CYS A 15 4.26 -7.08 -0.13
N VAL A 16 3.84 -6.02 -0.80
CA VAL A 16 2.60 -5.94 -1.54
C VAL A 16 2.87 -5.23 -2.86
N GLU A 17 2.15 -5.58 -3.91
CA GLU A 17 2.21 -4.87 -5.19
C GLU A 17 0.83 -4.25 -5.44
N LEU A 18 0.64 -3.04 -4.94
CA LEU A 18 -0.64 -2.33 -5.00
C LEU A 18 -0.44 -0.95 -5.63
N PRO A 19 -1.36 -0.51 -6.51
CA PRO A 19 -1.36 0.88 -6.94
C PRO A 19 -1.69 1.80 -5.76
N VAL A 20 -0.97 2.90 -5.66
CA VAL A 20 -1.16 3.97 -4.67
C VAL A 20 -1.31 5.26 -5.42
N GLN A 21 -2.35 6.02 -5.10
CA GLN A 21 -2.50 7.38 -5.58
C GLN A 21 -1.81 8.34 -4.60
N ALA A 22 -0.80 9.06 -5.06
CA ALA A 22 -0.18 10.12 -4.29
C ALA A 22 -0.70 11.48 -4.76
N ARG A 23 -1.11 12.33 -3.81
CA ARG A 23 -1.48 13.71 -4.08
C ARG A 23 -0.22 14.58 -4.05
N VAL A 24 0.11 15.19 -5.18
CA VAL A 24 1.31 16.03 -5.36
C VAL A 24 1.00 17.51 -5.16
N ASP A 25 -0.22 17.95 -5.47
CA ASP A 25 -0.74 19.28 -5.11
C ASP A 25 -2.28 19.25 -5.03
N GLN A 26 -2.93 20.42 -4.96
CA GLN A 26 -4.40 20.50 -4.84
C GLN A 26 -5.15 19.94 -6.07
N ALA A 27 -4.52 19.88 -7.24
CA ALA A 27 -5.14 19.50 -8.51
C ALA A 27 -4.55 18.23 -9.14
N ASN A 28 -3.33 17.85 -8.76
CA ASN A 28 -2.58 16.78 -9.41
C ASN A 28 -2.40 15.57 -8.50
N THR A 29 -2.57 14.40 -9.11
CA THR A 29 -2.28 13.10 -8.50
C THR A 29 -1.38 12.28 -9.42
N VAL A 30 -0.57 11.41 -8.82
CA VAL A 30 0.26 10.44 -9.55
C VAL A 30 -0.04 9.05 -9.03
N ILE A 31 -0.12 8.08 -9.93
CA ILE A 31 -0.25 6.65 -9.56
C ILE A 31 1.15 6.07 -9.44
N LEU A 32 1.40 5.41 -8.32
CA LEU A 32 2.67 4.79 -7.93
C LEU A 32 2.42 3.35 -7.54
N HIS A 33 3.47 2.55 -7.39
CA HIS A 33 3.35 1.18 -6.92
C HIS A 33 3.93 1.06 -5.50
N LEU A 34 3.10 0.64 -4.54
CA LEU A 34 3.59 0.19 -3.24
C LEU A 34 4.38 -1.10 -3.46
N ALA A 35 5.58 -1.19 -2.88
CA ALA A 35 6.39 -2.39 -2.90
C ALA A 35 6.42 -3.07 -1.52
N ASP A 36 6.45 -2.27 -0.45
CA ASP A 36 6.30 -2.77 0.91
C ASP A 36 5.71 -1.70 1.86
N ILE A 37 5.11 -2.16 2.95
CA ILE A 37 4.58 -1.30 4.01
C ILE A 37 4.77 -1.92 5.40
N SER A 38 4.99 -1.07 6.39
CA SER A 38 4.92 -1.40 7.83
C SER A 38 4.22 -0.29 8.60
N ALA A 39 4.05 -0.51 9.91
CA ALA A 39 3.52 0.49 10.84
C ALA A 39 4.32 1.81 10.89
N GLN A 40 5.56 1.84 10.39
CA GLN A 40 6.43 3.03 10.45
C GLN A 40 6.81 3.59 9.09
N GLY A 41 6.36 3.00 7.99
CA GLY A 41 6.63 3.56 6.68
C GLY A 41 6.41 2.59 5.55
N MET A 42 6.65 3.08 4.34
CA MET A 42 6.41 2.38 3.10
C MET A 42 7.58 2.54 2.14
N GLN A 43 7.61 1.70 1.10
CA GLN A 43 8.51 1.82 -0.03
C GLN A 43 7.70 1.84 -1.32
N LEU A 44 7.98 2.82 -2.18
CA LEU A 44 7.31 3.01 -3.45
C LEU A 44 8.26 2.69 -4.61
N ARG A 45 7.75 2.04 -5.65
CA ARG A 45 8.37 1.92 -6.97
C ARG A 45 7.71 2.93 -7.89
N MET A 46 8.53 3.69 -8.60
CA MET A 46 8.09 4.77 -9.47
C MET A 46 9.12 5.04 -10.56
N LYS A 47 8.69 5.67 -11.65
CA LYS A 47 9.55 6.19 -12.71
C LYS A 47 10.20 7.50 -12.26
N THR A 48 11.29 7.89 -12.94
CA THR A 48 12.00 9.14 -12.66
C THR A 48 11.10 10.37 -12.73
N SER A 49 10.20 10.44 -13.70
CA SER A 49 9.25 11.55 -13.85
C SER A 49 8.29 11.71 -12.67
N GLU A 50 7.85 10.58 -12.10
CA GLU A 50 6.96 10.53 -10.93
C GLU A 50 7.73 10.95 -9.67
N PHE A 51 8.98 10.50 -9.51
CA PHE A 51 9.86 10.91 -8.42
C PHE A 51 10.11 12.41 -8.42
N GLU A 52 10.45 13.02 -9.56
CA GLU A 52 10.70 14.46 -9.63
C GLU A 52 9.44 15.27 -9.30
N SER A 53 8.26 14.79 -9.71
CA SER A 53 6.97 15.40 -9.36
C SER A 53 6.73 15.39 -7.84
N LEU A 54 6.94 14.23 -7.19
CA LEU A 54 6.82 14.08 -5.74
C LEU A 54 7.86 14.90 -4.97
N ARG A 55 9.11 14.90 -5.44
CA ARG A 55 10.21 15.63 -4.82
C ARG A 55 9.94 17.13 -4.84
N LYS A 56 9.44 17.66 -5.96
CA LYS A 56 9.08 19.07 -6.10
C LYS A 56 7.98 19.46 -5.12
N ALA A 57 6.96 18.62 -4.95
CA ALA A 57 5.90 18.81 -3.95
C ALA A 57 6.45 18.78 -2.52
N ALA A 58 7.22 17.74 -2.18
CA ALA A 58 7.81 17.58 -0.85
C ALA A 58 8.76 18.73 -0.44
N GLY A 59 9.39 19.41 -1.40
CA GLY A 59 10.29 20.54 -1.16
C GLY A 59 9.59 21.86 -0.85
N ALA A 60 8.27 21.96 -1.06
CA ALA A 60 7.51 23.16 -0.74
C ALA A 60 7.23 23.24 0.78
N LYS A 61 7.53 24.39 1.41
CA LYS A 61 7.29 24.60 2.85
C LYS A 61 5.82 24.29 3.18
N ASN A 62 5.61 23.48 4.22
CA ASN A 62 4.31 23.05 4.76
C ASN A 62 3.49 22.06 3.91
N GLN A 63 4.08 21.36 2.95
CA GLN A 63 3.35 20.34 2.19
C GLN A 63 3.37 18.97 2.87
N HIS A 64 2.17 18.47 3.20
CA HIS A 64 1.93 17.08 3.53
C HIS A 64 1.51 16.34 2.27
N ASN A 65 2.34 15.39 1.82
CA ASN A 65 1.94 14.45 0.77
C ASN A 65 0.98 13.43 1.37
N SER A 66 -0.17 13.23 0.73
CA SER A 66 -1.13 12.17 1.08
C SER A 66 -1.04 11.05 0.06
N PHE A 67 -1.20 9.82 0.55
CA PHE A 67 -1.16 8.60 -0.23
C PHE A 67 -2.42 7.81 0.06
N GLU A 68 -3.13 7.40 -0.99
CA GLU A 68 -4.40 6.70 -0.92
C GLU A 68 -4.26 5.35 -1.65
N ILE A 69 -4.65 4.26 -0.99
CA ILE A 69 -4.76 2.93 -1.61
C ILE A 69 -6.23 2.69 -1.89
N GLN A 70 -6.59 2.56 -3.16
CA GLN A 70 -7.95 2.21 -3.56
C GLN A 70 -8.03 0.70 -3.82
N LEU A 71 -8.79 0.01 -2.98
CA LEU A 71 -9.02 -1.43 -3.11
C LEU A 71 -10.45 -1.67 -3.60
N THR A 72 -10.58 -2.47 -4.66
CA THR A 72 -11.89 -3.01 -5.08
C THR A 72 -11.96 -4.47 -4.66
N ALA A 73 -12.93 -4.78 -3.81
CA ALA A 73 -13.09 -6.11 -3.25
C ALA A 73 -14.56 -6.51 -3.12
N ARG A 74 -14.81 -7.82 -3.09
CA ARG A 74 -16.12 -8.41 -2.76
C ARG A 74 -16.06 -9.07 -1.40
N LEU A 75 -17.16 -9.01 -0.65
CA LEU A 75 -17.30 -9.81 0.58
C LEU A 75 -17.34 -11.29 0.20
N ALA A 76 -16.46 -12.10 0.78
CA ALA A 76 -16.35 -13.52 0.51
C ALA A 76 -17.00 -14.36 1.61
N TRP A 77 -16.76 -14.00 2.88
CA TRP A 77 -17.33 -14.70 4.03
C TRP A 77 -17.42 -13.79 5.25
N VAL A 78 -18.27 -14.21 6.20
CA VAL A 78 -18.48 -13.56 7.50
C VAL A 78 -18.45 -14.64 8.58
N MET A 79 -17.71 -14.41 9.65
CA MET A 79 -17.63 -15.29 10.82
C MET A 79 -17.99 -14.49 12.08
N PRO A 80 -19.06 -14.85 12.81
CA PRO A 80 -19.37 -14.23 14.09
C PRO A 80 -18.37 -14.69 15.16
N ASN A 81 -18.00 -13.78 16.05
CA ASN A 81 -17.15 -14.04 17.21
C ASN A 81 -18.00 -14.11 18.48
N GLU A 82 -17.48 -14.74 19.54
CA GLU A 82 -18.21 -14.94 20.81
C GLU A 82 -18.53 -13.64 21.56
N ASP A 83 -17.77 -12.56 21.30
CA ASP A 83 -17.95 -11.23 21.90
C ASP A 83 -18.98 -10.36 21.16
N GLY A 84 -19.70 -10.92 20.18
CA GLY A 84 -20.66 -10.19 19.36
C GLY A 84 -20.03 -9.37 18.24
N THR A 85 -18.72 -9.48 18.00
CA THR A 85 -18.05 -8.91 16.83
C THR A 85 -18.08 -9.87 15.63
N PHE A 86 -17.65 -9.38 14.47
CA PHE A 86 -17.56 -10.19 13.24
C PHE A 86 -16.17 -10.07 12.62
N THR A 87 -15.65 -11.20 12.13
CA THR A 87 -14.51 -11.24 11.23
C THR A 87 -15.02 -11.41 9.81
N THR A 88 -14.52 -10.61 8.86
CA THR A 88 -14.92 -10.69 7.45
C THR A 88 -13.73 -10.96 6.54
N GLY A 89 -13.93 -11.81 5.55
CA GLY A 89 -12.97 -12.04 4.48
C GLY A 89 -13.42 -11.34 3.20
N TRP A 90 -12.48 -10.66 2.55
CA TRP A 90 -12.72 -9.93 1.31
C TRP A 90 -11.76 -10.45 0.24
N GLU A 91 -12.27 -10.60 -0.98
CA GLU A 91 -11.47 -10.99 -2.14
C GLU A 91 -11.34 -9.79 -3.08
N PHE A 92 -10.11 -9.51 -3.52
CA PHE A 92 -9.88 -8.50 -4.54
C PHE A 92 -10.35 -9.03 -5.89
N ASN A 93 -11.04 -8.20 -6.68
CA ASN A 93 -11.40 -8.54 -8.05
C ASN A 93 -10.14 -8.44 -8.93
N LEU A 94 -9.30 -9.45 -8.87
CA LEU A 94 -8.10 -9.60 -9.69
C LEU A 94 -8.48 -10.20 -11.06
N LEU A 95 -9.25 -9.45 -11.86
CA LEU A 95 -9.60 -9.82 -13.24
C LEU A 95 -10.46 -11.09 -13.37
N GLU A 96 -11.25 -11.17 -14.43
CA GLU A 96 -12.34 -12.14 -14.64
C GLU A 96 -11.88 -13.58 -15.00
N ASP A 97 -10.59 -13.94 -14.88
CA ASP A 97 -10.03 -15.13 -15.54
C ASP A 97 -9.25 -16.12 -14.63
N GLU A 98 -9.31 -16.00 -13.30
CA GLU A 98 -8.83 -17.10 -12.46
C GLU A 98 -9.96 -18.11 -12.19
N GLN A 99 -9.79 -19.32 -12.71
CA GLN A 99 -10.69 -20.44 -12.47
C GLN A 99 -10.74 -20.72 -10.96
N ARG A 100 -11.88 -20.38 -10.33
CA ARG A 100 -12.14 -20.68 -8.93
C ARG A 100 -12.09 -22.20 -8.72
N ILE A 101 -11.16 -22.65 -7.88
CA ILE A 101 -11.25 -23.98 -7.29
C ILE A 101 -12.11 -23.84 -6.04
N GLY A 102 -13.33 -24.37 -6.14
CA GLY A 102 -14.25 -24.64 -5.04
C GLY A 102 -14.68 -26.09 -5.09
#